data_AF-A0A124JZI0-F1
#
_entry.id   AF-A0A124JZI0-F1
#
_cell.length_a   1.000
_cell.length_b   1.000
_cell.length_c   1.000
_cell.angle_alpha   90.00
_cell.angle_beta   90.00
_cell.angle_gamma   90.00
#
_symmetry.space_group_name_H-M   'P 1'
#
loop_
_entity.id
_entity.type
_entity.pdbx_description
1 polymer ?
#
loop_
_entity_poly.entity_id
_entity_poly.type
_entity_poly.pdbx_seq_one_letter_code
_entity_poly.pdbx_strand_id
1 'polypeptide(L)'
;MLALLAGCGSARAPRHDGPHGTPVLRAVYRDATHRLLIVLPDRAHRVPRGDCAAPLLIDEATGAARQIAPGEAAQWMRQMQLTGAVQGTCP
;
A
#
# COMPACT_ATOMS: atom_id res chain seq x y z
N MET A 1 -13.92 9.99 -36.47
CA MET A 1 -14.86 9.62 -35.38
C MET A 1 -14.04 9.58 -34.10
N LEU A 2 -14.01 10.70 -33.35
CA LEU A 2 -13.20 10.84 -32.15
C LEU A 2 -13.85 10.10 -30.98
N ALA A 3 -13.13 9.15 -30.37
CA ALA A 3 -13.55 8.49 -29.14
C ALA A 3 -13.35 9.45 -27.96
N LEU A 4 -14.45 9.89 -27.37
CA LEU A 4 -14.49 10.62 -26.10
C LEU A 4 -14.03 9.65 -24.99
N LEU A 5 -12.80 9.82 -24.51
CA LEU A 5 -12.33 9.20 -23.27
C LEU A 5 -13.12 9.81 -22.11
N ALA A 6 -14.15 9.09 -21.70
CA ALA A 6 -14.94 9.37 -20.51
C ALA A 6 -13.99 9.58 -19.32
N GLY A 7 -14.20 10.70 -18.64
CA GLY A 7 -13.27 11.27 -17.68
C GLY A 7 -12.80 10.30 -16.61
N CYS A 8 -11.52 10.46 -16.26
CA CYS A 8 -10.95 10.00 -15.00
C CYS A 8 -11.76 10.65 -13.87
N GLY A 9 -12.85 9.99 -13.46
CA GLY A 9 -13.55 10.31 -12.23
C GLY A 9 -12.54 10.20 -11.12
N SER A 10 -12.11 11.36 -10.62
CA SER A 10 -11.28 11.43 -9.42
C SER A 10 -12.14 10.90 -8.29
N ALA A 11 -12.09 9.58 -8.07
CA ALA A 11 -12.64 8.95 -6.88
C ALA A 11 -11.91 9.61 -5.72
N ARG A 12 -12.56 10.61 -5.14
CA ARG A 12 -12.06 11.34 -3.98
C ARG A 12 -11.84 10.26 -2.94
N ALA A 13 -10.58 10.00 -2.58
CA ALA A 13 -10.28 9.08 -1.51
C ALA A 13 -11.18 9.47 -0.33
N PRO A 14 -11.94 8.52 0.26
CA PRO A 14 -12.82 8.84 1.36
C PRO A 14 -11.98 9.57 2.41
N ARG A 15 -12.39 10.80 2.76
CA ARG A 15 -11.86 11.48 3.93
C ARG A 15 -12.32 10.64 5.11
N HIS A 16 -11.41 9.82 5.61
CA HIS A 16 -11.67 8.99 6.77
C HIS A 16 -11.62 9.93 7.97
N ASP A 17 -12.80 10.34 8.45
CA ASP A 17 -12.96 11.00 9.74
C ASP A 17 -12.31 10.08 10.79
N GLY A 18 -11.24 10.59 11.41
CA GLY A 18 -10.21 9.76 12.05
C GLY A 18 -10.67 9.09 13.35
N PRO A 19 -10.23 7.85 13.60
CA PRO A 19 -10.05 7.31 14.94
C PRO A 19 -8.56 7.41 15.34
N HIS A 20 -8.29 7.56 16.64
CA HIS A 20 -6.98 7.63 17.30
C HIS A 20 -5.88 6.72 16.70
N GLY A 21 -5.19 7.18 15.64
CA GLY A 21 -4.18 6.38 14.96
C GLY A 21 -3.12 7.25 14.28
N THR A 22 -1.92 6.71 14.14
CA THR A 22 -0.79 7.39 13.50
C THR A 22 -0.98 7.41 11.98
N PRO A 23 -0.99 8.58 11.32
CA PRO A 23 -1.07 8.68 9.87
C PRO A 23 0.12 8.01 9.19
N VAL A 24 -0.14 7.24 8.13
CA VAL A 24 0.86 6.49 7.36
C VAL A 24 0.52 6.48 5.86
N LEU A 25 1.51 6.18 5.03
CA LEU A 25 1.33 5.88 3.62
C LEU A 25 1.36 4.36 3.41
N ARG A 26 0.35 3.81 2.75
CA ARG A 26 0.29 2.39 2.37
C ARG A 26 0.61 2.28 0.88
N ALA A 27 1.78 1.75 0.56
CA ALA A 27 2.27 1.58 -0.81
C ALA A 27 2.11 0.13 -1.27
N VAL A 28 1.72 -0.05 -2.54
CA VAL A 28 1.58 -1.36 -3.16
C VAL A 28 2.59 -1.51 -4.30
N TYR A 29 3.46 -2.49 -4.18
CA TYR A 29 4.32 -2.96 -5.26
C TYR A 29 3.71 -4.22 -5.87
N ARG A 30 3.96 -4.47 -7.16
CA ARG A 30 3.39 -5.60 -7.88
C ARG A 30 4.35 -6.17 -8.91
N ASP A 31 4.26 -7.48 -9.10
CA ASP A 31 4.75 -8.19 -10.30
C ASP A 31 3.63 -9.09 -10.88
N ALA A 32 4.00 -10.05 -11.74
CA ALA A 32 3.03 -10.96 -12.38
C ALA A 32 2.33 -11.93 -11.39
N THR A 33 2.90 -12.15 -10.22
CA THR A 33 2.57 -13.23 -9.30
C THR A 33 2.19 -12.77 -7.90
N HIS A 34 2.69 -11.61 -7.47
CA HIS A 34 2.54 -11.12 -6.11
C HIS A 34 2.26 -9.62 -6.05
N ARG A 35 1.55 -9.22 -4.98
CA ARG A 35 1.52 -7.85 -4.48
C ARG A 35 2.29 -7.77 -3.17
N LEU A 36 3.01 -6.69 -2.99
CA LEU A 36 3.69 -6.36 -1.74
C LEU A 36 3.08 -5.08 -1.19
N LEU A 37 2.49 -5.15 0.00
CA LEU A 37 1.99 -4.00 0.73
C LEU A 37 3.04 -3.55 1.76
N ILE A 38 3.45 -2.30 1.67
CA ILE A 38 4.40 -1.65 2.58
C ILE A 38 3.72 -0.48 3.27
N VAL A 39 3.96 -0.33 4.58
CA VAL A 39 3.60 0.87 5.33
C VAL A 39 4.82 1.76 5.48
N LEU A 40 4.70 2.99 4.99
CA LEU A 40 5.71 4.03 5.00
C LEU A 40 5.28 5.16 5.94
N PRO A 41 6.23 5.90 6.52
CA PRO A 41 5.90 7.08 7.30
C PRO A 41 5.23 8.12 6.40
N ASP A 42 4.19 8.78 6.90
CA ASP A 42 3.80 10.07 6.33
C ASP A 42 4.81 11.14 6.77
N ARG A 43 4.99 12.22 5.99
CA ARG A 43 6.07 13.21 6.16
C ARG A 43 6.27 13.75 7.58
N ALA A 44 5.22 13.76 8.40
CA ALA A 44 5.21 14.27 9.76
C ALA A 44 5.31 13.20 10.86
N HIS A 45 5.12 11.91 10.54
CA HIS A 45 4.94 10.85 11.54
C HIS A 45 5.87 9.67 11.29
N ARG A 46 6.34 9.05 12.37
CA ARG A 46 7.03 7.75 12.27
C ARG A 46 5.99 6.64 12.20
N VAL A 47 6.31 5.57 11.48
CA VAL A 47 5.46 4.38 11.46
C VAL A 47 5.51 3.71 12.85
N PRO A 48 4.36 3.43 13.48
CA PRO A 48 4.31 2.66 14.73
C PRO A 48 4.94 1.27 14.55
N ARG A 49 5.57 0.73 15.60
CA ARG A 49 6.03 -0.66 15.58
C ARG A 49 4.86 -1.60 15.86
N GLY A 50 4.83 -2.75 15.19
CA GLY A 50 3.83 -3.80 15.39
C GLY A 50 3.17 -4.23 14.08
N ASP A 51 2.10 -5.02 14.20
CA ASP A 51 1.47 -5.72 13.08
C ASP A 51 0.93 -4.79 12.00
N CYS A 52 0.47 -3.58 12.37
CA CYS A 52 -0.04 -2.63 11.38
C CYS A 52 1.02 -2.20 10.36
N ALA A 53 2.28 -2.17 10.78
CA ALA A 53 3.42 -1.75 9.97
C ALA A 53 4.15 -2.92 9.31
N ALA A 54 3.76 -4.16 9.61
CA ALA A 54 4.40 -5.35 9.07
C ALA A 54 4.16 -5.41 7.56
N PRO A 55 5.23 -5.56 6.74
CA PRO A 55 5.08 -5.79 5.32
C PRO A 55 4.27 -7.07 5.04
N LEU A 56 3.37 -7.01 4.05
CA LEU A 56 2.59 -8.17 3.62
C LEU A 56 2.94 -8.53 2.19
N LEU A 57 3.23 -9.81 1.95
CA LEU A 57 3.27 -10.40 0.61
C LEU A 57 1.93 -11.10 0.36
N ILE A 58 1.31 -10.80 -0.78
CA ILE A 58 0.00 -11.30 -1.17
C ILE A 58 0.17 -12.02 -2.50
N ASP A 59 -0.18 -13.30 -2.54
CA ASP A 59 -0.22 -14.09 -3.77
C ASP A 59 -1.42 -13.65 -4.63
N GLU A 60 -1.18 -13.37 -5.92
CA GLU A 60 -2.22 -12.85 -6.83
C GLU A 60 -3.27 -13.89 -7.20
N ALA A 61 -2.88 -15.17 -7.28
CA ALA A 61 -3.76 -16.23 -7.73
C ALA A 61 -4.75 -16.66 -6.63
N THR A 62 -4.30 -16.67 -5.38
CA THR A 62 -5.05 -17.18 -4.22
C THR A 62 -5.55 -16.07 -3.29
N GLY A 63 -4.94 -14.88 -3.35
CA GLY A 63 -5.17 -13.80 -2.40
C GLY A 63 -4.58 -14.06 -1.01
N ALA A 64 -3.82 -15.15 -0.83
CA ALA A 64 -3.22 -15.48 0.46
C ALA A 64 -2.18 -14.42 0.86
N ALA A 65 -2.35 -13.85 2.05
CA ALA A 65 -1.46 -12.84 2.60
C ALA A 65 -0.59 -13.44 3.72
N ARG A 66 0.71 -13.14 3.70
CA ARG A 66 1.63 -13.46 4.80
C ARG A 66 2.45 -12.25 5.19
N GLN A 67 2.70 -12.11 6.49
CA GLN A 67 3.68 -11.14 6.99
C GLN A 67 5.09 -11.58 6.61
N ILE A 68 5.91 -10.61 6.20
CA ILE A 68 7.31 -10.84 5.86
C ILE A 68 8.22 -9.87 6.61
N ALA A 69 9.48 -10.26 6.79
CA ALA A 69 10.44 -9.42 7.47
C ALA A 69 10.79 -8.18 6.63
N PRO A 70 11.16 -7.04 7.25
CA PRO A 70 11.56 -5.83 6.52
C PRO A 70 12.68 -6.04 5.50
N GLY A 71 13.64 -6.93 5.80
CA GLY A 71 14.74 -7.25 4.87
C GLY A 71 14.29 -8.04 3.64
N GLU A 72 13.30 -8.93 3.79
CA GLU A 72 12.66 -9.64 2.66
C GLU A 72 11.85 -8.65 1.82
N ALA A 73 11.07 -7.78 2.47
CA ALA A 73 10.31 -6.73 1.80
C ALA A 73 11.21 -5.81 0.96
N ALA A 74 12.38 -5.44 1.48
CA ALA A 74 13.36 -4.65 0.74
C ALA A 74 13.91 -5.37 -0.51
N GLN A 75 14.01 -6.70 -0.49
CA GLN A 75 14.41 -7.49 -1.66
C GLN A 75 13.31 -7.52 -2.72
N TRP A 76 12.05 -7.69 -2.31
CA TRP A 76 10.89 -7.65 -3.21
C TRP A 76 10.71 -6.28 -3.85
N MET A 77 10.82 -5.20 -3.08
CA MET A 77 10.70 -3.82 -3.61
C MET A 77 11.70 -3.50 -4.73
N ARG A 78 12.88 -4.15 -4.76
CA ARG A 78 13.88 -3.96 -5.83
C ARG A 78 13.51 -4.65 -7.14
N GLN A 79 12.60 -5.63 -7.09
CA GLN A 79 12.23 -6.49 -8.23
C GLN A 79 10.82 -6.17 -8.74
N MET A 80 10.00 -5.51 -7.93
CA MET A 80 8.61 -5.19 -8.22
C MET A 80 8.43 -3.71 -8.61
N GLN A 81 7.31 -3.41 -9.27
CA GLN A 81 6.96 -2.04 -9.64
C GLN A 81 6.02 -1.44 -8.61
N LEU A 82 6.27 -0.19 -8.20
CA LEU A 82 5.32 0.57 -7.39
C LEU A 82 4.07 0.88 -8.25
N THR A 83 2.91 0.41 -7.81
CA THR A 83 1.63 0.57 -8.53
C THR A 83 0.73 1.63 -7.95
N GLY A 84 0.91 1.98 -6.67
CA GLY A 84 0.15 3.04 -6.03
C GLY A 84 0.49 3.21 -4.56
N ALA A 85 0.05 4.31 -3.99
CA ALA A 85 0.10 4.57 -2.57
C ALA A 85 -1.13 5.35 -2.13
N VAL A 86 -1.66 5.01 -0.95
CA VAL A 86 -2.81 5.67 -0.35
C VAL A 86 -2.49 6.07 1.08
N GLN A 87 -3.08 7.17 1.54
CA GLN A 87 -3.04 7.53 2.95
C GLN A 87 -3.91 6.58 3.77
N GLY A 88 -3.48 6.28 4.98
CA GLY A 88 -4.25 5.54 5.95
C GLY A 88 -3.76 5.81 7.37
N THR A 89 -4.25 5.04 8.32
CA THR A 89 -3.83 5.13 9.73
C THR A 89 -3.39 3.76 10.24
N CYS A 90 -2.52 3.78 11.24
CA CYS A 90 -2.24 2.65 12.11
C CYS A 90 -2.74 2.94 13.53
N PRO A 91 -3.44 2.01 14.20
CA PRO A 91 -3.90 2.20 15.58
C PRO A 91 -2.72 2.33 16.55
#